data_AF-A0A6C0HM75-F1
#
_entry.id   AF-A0A6C0HM75-F1
#
_cell.length_a   1.000
_cell.length_b   1.000
_cell.length_c   1.000
_cell.angle_alpha   90.00
_cell.angle_beta   90.00
_cell.angle_gamma   90.00
#
_symmetry.space_group_name_H-M   'P 1'
#
loop_
_entity.id
_entity.type
_entity.pdbx_description
1 polymer ?
#
loop_
_entity_poly.entity_id
_entity_poly.type
_entity_poly.pdbx_seq_one_letter_code
_entity_poly.pdbx_strand_id
1 'polypeptide(L)'
;MTEFTKSIGWDIGIKNLAFCIVVPKNVSTSETITLNSHHYAIEHWKDISLVSEIENNLNTNGEASILNIELKCSSEKSDKIGESALCGITAHYCLVTKSADGSYQGRCKKHFKKEGHTRLPEIAVKKCYSENCTGKCVQVLRNHIFIGYCKKHISELIKAGVHTTLDFFKINKANKTATINLNHLGTALFKELDKNRTIMLSPDNILLENQPVLKNPTMKSMQMFLYSYYLLRGMDAKDARRGTGGDGTGGGGTGGSDVTIPDKHIQCYCAGKKLDLIKFFPKEEQIRITALVQKVKSGYQQNKQMSIHLVENLLCGNTKWSTFFSNHKKRDDLADSLLMTLHYLEKANLVKLVKQLKKDSGVKGVKGVKGVKGMNQVSSEIVSDSESLNLDE
;
A
#
# COMPACT_ATOMS: atom_id res chain seq x y z
N MET A 1 8.70 25.80 24.73
CA MET A 1 9.01 24.36 24.53
C MET A 1 9.47 24.22 23.10
N THR A 2 10.64 23.66 22.84
CA THR A 2 11.07 23.36 21.46
C THR A 2 10.13 22.30 20.90
N GLU A 3 9.25 22.70 19.98
CA GLU A 3 8.33 21.78 19.32
C GLU A 3 9.17 20.80 18.48
N PHE A 4 9.10 19.50 18.80
CA PHE A 4 9.81 18.49 18.03
C PHE A 4 9.17 18.36 16.66
N THR A 5 10.00 18.37 15.61
CA THR A 5 9.55 18.26 14.22
C THR A 5 8.87 16.90 14.00
N LYS A 6 7.60 16.93 13.62
CA LYS A 6 6.82 15.72 13.36
C LYS A 6 7.16 15.20 11.97
N SER A 7 7.30 13.88 11.83
CA SER A 7 7.68 13.26 10.55
C SER A 7 6.65 12.20 10.13
N ILE A 8 6.31 12.15 8.84
CA ILE A 8 5.48 11.11 8.24
C ILE A 8 6.27 10.36 7.18
N GLY A 9 6.27 9.04 7.27
CA GLY A 9 6.80 8.18 6.21
C GLY A 9 5.68 7.44 5.49
N TRP A 10 5.75 7.41 4.17
CA TRP A 10 4.82 6.74 3.27
C TRP A 10 5.47 5.57 2.54
N ASP A 11 4.90 4.37 2.69
CA ASP A 11 5.07 3.26 1.76
C ASP A 11 3.97 3.34 0.68
N ILE A 12 4.37 3.31 -0.59
CA ILE A 12 3.52 3.77 -1.70
C ILE A 12 3.19 2.63 -2.64
N GLY A 13 2.00 2.07 -2.50
CA GLY A 13 1.40 1.18 -3.48
C GLY A 13 0.53 1.89 -4.51
N ILE A 14 0.07 1.15 -5.53
CA ILE A 14 -0.78 1.73 -6.59
C ILE A 14 -2.20 2.06 -6.06
N LYS A 15 -2.78 1.16 -5.28
CA LYS A 15 -4.15 1.30 -4.72
C LYS A 15 -4.20 1.21 -3.20
N ASN A 16 -3.07 0.94 -2.57
CA ASN A 16 -2.92 0.90 -1.12
C ASN A 16 -1.71 1.74 -0.76
N LEU A 17 -1.79 2.47 0.34
CA LEU A 17 -0.68 3.23 0.91
C LEU A 17 -0.56 2.82 2.36
N ALA A 18 0.63 2.89 2.94
CA ALA A 18 0.79 2.82 4.38
C ALA A 18 1.57 4.04 4.85
N PHE A 19 1.17 4.62 5.98
CA PHE A 19 1.88 5.74 6.55
C PHE A 19 2.05 5.61 8.06
N CYS A 20 3.15 6.17 8.56
CA CYS A 20 3.41 6.28 9.99
C CYS A 20 3.84 7.71 10.31
N ILE A 21 3.14 8.35 11.27
CA ILE A 21 3.49 9.64 11.85
C ILE A 21 4.23 9.40 13.14
N VAL A 22 5.48 9.86 13.20
CA VAL A 22 6.39 9.71 14.32
C VAL A 22 6.78 11.07 14.88
N VAL A 23 6.75 11.20 16.21
CA VAL A 23 7.09 12.40 16.95
C VAL A 23 8.22 12.09 17.94
N PRO A 24 9.37 12.78 17.88
CA PRO A 24 10.41 12.65 18.91
C PRO A 24 9.90 13.05 20.30
N LYS A 25 10.40 12.36 21.34
CA LYS A 25 10.06 12.59 22.75
C LYS A 25 11.35 12.67 23.58
N ASN A 26 11.29 13.46 24.65
CA ASN A 26 12.40 13.61 25.59
C ASN A 26 12.52 12.45 26.59
N VAL A 27 11.44 11.69 26.80
CA VAL A 27 11.34 10.70 27.87
C VAL A 27 10.78 9.40 27.30
N SER A 28 11.37 8.29 27.75
CA SER A 28 10.84 6.96 27.51
C SER A 28 9.56 6.72 28.31
N THR A 29 8.54 6.20 27.64
CA THR A 29 7.28 5.75 28.23
C THR A 29 6.89 4.41 27.63
N SER A 30 5.87 3.74 28.19
CA SER A 30 5.30 2.51 27.62
C SER A 30 4.74 2.69 26.20
N GLU A 31 4.46 3.93 25.77
CA GLU A 31 3.94 4.22 24.43
C GLU A 31 5.01 4.70 23.43
N THR A 32 6.28 4.82 23.85
CA THR A 32 7.37 5.23 22.97
C THR A 32 8.23 4.06 22.52
N ILE A 33 8.74 4.15 21.30
CA ILE A 33 9.84 3.33 20.79
C ILE A 33 11.15 3.97 21.24
N THR A 34 12.07 3.19 21.79
CA THR A 34 13.42 3.64 22.09
C THR A 34 14.40 3.08 21.06
N LEU A 35 15.18 3.95 20.43
CA LEU A 35 16.17 3.58 19.44
C LEU A 35 17.38 4.50 19.59
N ASN A 36 18.58 3.93 19.75
CA ASN A 36 19.81 4.71 19.90
C ASN A 36 19.72 5.80 21.00
N SER A 37 19.09 5.49 22.14
CA SER A 37 18.83 6.42 23.25
C SER A 37 17.88 7.60 22.93
N HIS A 38 17.28 7.64 21.74
CA HIS A 38 16.19 8.56 21.41
C HIS A 38 14.84 7.86 21.58
N HIS A 39 13.82 8.65 21.93
CA HIS A 39 12.47 8.15 22.15
C HIS A 39 11.51 8.73 21.11
N TYR A 40 10.62 7.87 20.60
CA TYR A 40 9.72 8.20 19.50
C TYR A 40 8.31 7.73 19.83
N ALA A 41 7.33 8.62 19.76
CA ALA A 41 5.92 8.25 19.83
C ALA A 41 5.36 8.06 18.41
N ILE A 42 4.62 6.99 18.20
CA ILE A 42 3.75 6.84 17.02
C ILE A 42 2.43 7.53 17.33
N GLU A 43 2.07 8.54 16.56
CA GLU A 43 0.81 9.26 16.71
C GLU A 43 -0.29 8.66 15.85
N HIS A 44 0.04 8.32 14.60
CA HIS A 44 -0.85 7.67 13.66
C HIS A 44 -0.09 6.65 12.82
N TRP A 45 -0.68 5.47 12.63
CA TRP A 45 -0.12 4.43 11.79
C TRP A 45 -1.26 3.66 11.15
N LYS A 46 -1.39 3.75 9.82
CA LYS A 46 -2.54 3.19 9.10
C LYS A 46 -2.13 2.75 7.71
N ASP A 47 -2.84 1.76 7.19
CA ASP A 47 -2.97 1.52 5.77
C ASP A 47 -4.22 2.22 5.22
N ILE A 48 -4.13 2.71 3.99
CA ILE A 48 -5.20 3.39 3.27
C ILE A 48 -5.45 2.62 1.98
N SER A 49 -6.67 2.15 1.78
CA SER A 49 -7.12 1.54 0.52
C SER A 49 -7.89 2.56 -0.31
N LEU A 50 -7.47 2.77 -1.55
CA LEU A 50 -8.13 3.67 -2.51
C LEU A 50 -9.25 2.97 -3.29
N VAL A 51 -9.50 1.68 -3.03
CA VAL A 51 -10.39 0.84 -3.87
C VAL A 51 -11.80 1.40 -3.93
N SER A 52 -12.38 1.78 -2.80
CA SER A 52 -13.75 2.32 -2.74
C SER A 52 -13.88 3.63 -3.52
N GLU A 53 -12.94 4.55 -3.36
CA GLU A 53 -12.92 5.83 -4.10
C GLU A 53 -12.70 5.62 -5.60
N ILE A 54 -11.84 4.66 -5.99
CA ILE A 54 -11.66 4.29 -7.40
C ILE A 54 -12.98 3.75 -7.98
N GLU A 55 -13.67 2.86 -7.26
CA GLU A 55 -14.97 2.31 -7.68
C GLU A 55 -16.04 3.40 -7.77
N ASN A 56 -16.10 4.33 -6.82
CA ASN A 56 -17.00 5.48 -6.88
C ASN A 56 -16.71 6.37 -8.10
N ASN A 57 -15.44 6.65 -8.39
CA ASN A 57 -15.04 7.44 -9.55
C ASN A 57 -15.38 6.75 -10.88
N LEU A 58 -15.34 5.41 -10.93
CA LEU A 58 -15.77 4.65 -12.10
C LEU A 58 -17.29 4.69 -12.27
N ASN A 59 -18.03 4.43 -11.19
CA ASN A 59 -19.49 4.39 -11.21
C ASN A 59 -20.09 5.75 -11.61
N THR A 60 -19.51 6.85 -11.13
CA THR A 60 -19.91 8.22 -11.51
C THR A 60 -19.67 8.51 -13.00
N ASN A 61 -18.65 7.87 -13.59
CA ASN A 61 -18.37 7.94 -15.03
C ASN A 61 -19.14 6.88 -15.86
N GLY A 62 -20.09 6.17 -15.26
CA GLY A 62 -20.85 5.13 -15.95
C GLY A 62 -20.02 3.88 -16.27
N GLU A 63 -18.96 3.62 -15.51
CA GLU A 63 -18.10 2.44 -15.66
C GLU A 63 -18.15 1.52 -14.44
N ALA A 64 -17.90 0.23 -14.65
CA ALA A 64 -17.76 -0.76 -13.59
C ALA A 64 -16.38 -1.42 -13.62
N SER A 65 -15.74 -1.51 -12.46
CA SER A 65 -14.51 -2.30 -12.29
C SER A 65 -14.85 -3.78 -12.12
N ILE A 66 -14.14 -4.64 -12.84
CA ILE A 66 -14.17 -6.10 -12.64
C ILE A 66 -12.86 -6.63 -12.03
N LEU A 67 -11.98 -5.71 -11.59
CA LEU A 67 -10.57 -5.98 -11.33
C LEU A 67 -10.30 -6.66 -9.98
N ASN A 68 -11.25 -6.62 -9.04
CA ASN A 68 -11.08 -7.13 -7.67
C ASN A 68 -12.33 -7.84 -7.13
N ILE A 69 -13.27 -8.27 -7.98
CA ILE A 69 -14.49 -8.88 -7.46
C ILE A 69 -14.22 -10.35 -7.12
N GLU A 70 -13.71 -10.58 -5.91
CA GLU A 70 -13.67 -11.91 -5.30
C GLU A 70 -14.95 -12.14 -4.51
N LEU A 71 -15.77 -13.09 -4.97
CA LEU A 71 -16.95 -13.54 -4.24
C LEU A 71 -16.66 -14.92 -3.65
N LYS A 72 -17.06 -15.14 -2.39
CA LYS A 72 -16.99 -16.47 -1.75
C LYS A 72 -18.33 -17.18 -1.87
N CYS A 73 -18.28 -18.51 -1.88
CA CYS A 73 -19.47 -19.34 -1.93
C CYS A 73 -20.21 -19.29 -0.60
N SER A 74 -21.47 -18.88 -0.64
CA SER A 74 -22.35 -18.75 0.53
C SER A 74 -23.32 -19.94 0.70
N SER A 75 -23.02 -21.08 0.07
CA SER A 75 -23.80 -22.30 0.27
C SER A 75 -23.40 -23.00 1.57
N GLU A 76 -24.33 -23.66 2.25
CA GLU A 76 -24.09 -24.41 3.48
C GLU A 76 -23.25 -25.67 3.22
N LYS A 77 -22.33 -26.00 4.13
CA LYS A 77 -21.62 -27.29 4.08
C LYS A 77 -22.57 -28.39 4.50
N SER A 78 -22.68 -29.45 3.70
CA SER A 78 -23.49 -30.61 4.01
C SER A 78 -22.88 -31.58 5.04
N ASP A 79 -21.64 -31.36 5.46
CA ASP A 79 -20.80 -32.47 5.93
C ASP A 79 -20.48 -32.46 7.44
N LYS A 80 -21.12 -31.61 8.27
CA LYS A 80 -21.00 -31.70 9.74
C LYS A 80 -22.30 -31.36 10.46
N ILE A 81 -22.84 -32.34 11.17
CA ILE A 81 -23.91 -32.18 12.16
C ILE A 81 -23.34 -31.29 13.28
N GLY A 82 -23.86 -30.08 13.44
CA GLY A 82 -23.62 -29.26 14.64
C GLY A 82 -23.40 -27.76 14.42
N GLU A 83 -22.94 -27.30 13.26
CA GLU A 83 -22.80 -25.86 12.96
C GLU A 83 -23.00 -25.60 11.47
N SER A 84 -23.85 -24.64 11.10
CA SER A 84 -24.12 -24.21 9.71
C SER A 84 -22.92 -23.45 9.10
N ALA A 85 -21.79 -24.15 8.96
CA ALA A 85 -20.60 -23.56 8.39
C ALA A 85 -20.79 -23.34 6.89
N LEU A 86 -20.65 -22.08 6.44
CA LEU A 86 -20.66 -21.73 5.02
C LEU A 86 -19.46 -22.35 4.28
N CYS A 87 -19.64 -22.60 2.99
CA CYS A 87 -18.61 -23.16 2.10
C CYS A 87 -17.33 -22.32 2.11
N GLY A 88 -17.42 -21.02 1.87
CA GLY A 88 -16.30 -20.08 1.96
C GLY A 88 -15.26 -20.17 0.83
N ILE A 89 -15.33 -21.19 -0.04
CA ILE A 89 -14.45 -21.33 -1.21
C ILE A 89 -14.77 -20.25 -2.24
N THR A 90 -13.79 -19.80 -3.02
CA THR A 90 -13.99 -18.85 -4.12
C THR A 90 -15.11 -19.32 -5.06
N ALA A 91 -16.10 -18.44 -5.25
CA ALA A 91 -17.22 -18.69 -6.13
C ALA A 91 -16.80 -18.57 -7.60
N HIS A 92 -17.53 -19.27 -8.47
CA HIS A 92 -17.41 -19.12 -9.92
C HIS A 92 -18.61 -18.36 -10.51
N TYR A 93 -19.76 -18.46 -9.84
CA TYR A 93 -21.01 -17.84 -10.24
C TYR A 93 -21.55 -16.93 -9.12
N CYS A 94 -22.36 -15.97 -9.51
CA CYS A 94 -23.16 -15.15 -8.62
C CYS A 94 -24.64 -15.50 -8.79
N LEU A 95 -25.42 -15.55 -7.71
CA LEU A 95 -26.87 -15.60 -7.81
C LEU A 95 -27.40 -14.31 -8.46
N VAL A 96 -28.49 -14.42 -9.23
CA VAL A 96 -29.16 -13.27 -9.87
C VAL A 96 -29.82 -12.37 -8.82
N THR A 97 -30.33 -12.97 -7.75
CA THR A 97 -30.97 -12.25 -6.64
C THR A 97 -29.93 -11.93 -5.58
N LYS A 98 -29.90 -10.67 -5.15
CA LYS A 98 -29.11 -10.22 -4.01
C LYS A 98 -29.77 -10.65 -2.70
N SER A 99 -28.96 -10.73 -1.65
CA SER A 99 -29.45 -10.83 -0.27
C SER A 99 -30.31 -9.60 0.10
N ALA A 100 -31.09 -9.70 1.18
CA ALA A 100 -31.92 -8.60 1.68
C ALA A 100 -31.12 -7.32 2.01
N ASP A 101 -29.85 -7.45 2.39
CA ASP A 101 -28.91 -6.35 2.65
C ASP A 101 -28.26 -5.79 1.36
N GLY A 102 -28.64 -6.30 0.18
CA GLY A 102 -28.07 -5.91 -1.11
C GLY A 102 -26.74 -6.60 -1.47
N SER A 103 -26.23 -7.49 -0.63
CA SER A 103 -24.99 -8.23 -0.90
C SER A 103 -25.16 -9.29 -2.00
N TYR A 104 -24.08 -9.54 -2.74
CA TYR A 104 -24.04 -10.62 -3.73
C TYR A 104 -23.78 -11.96 -3.06
N GLN A 105 -24.36 -13.02 -3.62
CA GLN A 105 -24.21 -14.39 -3.11
C GLN A 105 -23.52 -15.28 -4.14
N GLY A 106 -22.42 -15.90 -3.73
CA GLY A 106 -21.60 -16.72 -4.62
C GLY A 106 -21.95 -18.19 -4.61
N ARG A 107 -21.71 -18.88 -5.73
CA ARG A 107 -21.71 -20.34 -5.86
C ARG A 107 -20.41 -20.83 -6.47
N CYS A 108 -19.74 -21.77 -5.80
CA CYS A 108 -18.62 -22.50 -6.39
C CYS A 108 -19.14 -23.49 -7.44
N LYS A 109 -18.26 -24.04 -8.28
CA LYS A 109 -18.66 -25.00 -9.33
C LYS A 109 -19.36 -26.25 -8.78
N LYS A 110 -18.96 -26.72 -7.59
CA LYS A 110 -19.58 -27.89 -6.91
C LYS A 110 -21.01 -27.57 -6.50
N HIS A 111 -21.22 -26.47 -5.76
CA HIS A 111 -22.56 -26.09 -5.27
C HIS A 111 -23.49 -25.64 -6.39
N PHE A 112 -22.98 -25.02 -7.45
CA PHE A 112 -23.76 -24.74 -8.67
C PHE A 112 -24.45 -26.01 -9.20
N LYS A 113 -23.68 -27.10 -9.35
CA LYS A 113 -24.19 -28.39 -9.84
C LYS A 113 -25.10 -29.07 -8.82
N LYS A 114 -24.69 -29.10 -7.54
CA LYS A 114 -25.42 -29.78 -6.46
C LYS A 114 -26.81 -29.18 -6.23
N GLU A 115 -26.93 -27.86 -6.32
CA GLU A 115 -28.18 -27.12 -6.15
C GLU A 115 -29.06 -27.12 -7.43
N GLY A 116 -28.62 -27.77 -8.50
CA GLY A 116 -29.42 -27.88 -9.73
C GLY A 116 -29.54 -26.60 -10.55
N HIS A 117 -28.64 -25.61 -10.34
CA HIS A 117 -28.65 -24.40 -11.16
C HIS A 117 -28.30 -24.73 -12.61
N THR A 118 -29.14 -24.29 -13.54
CA THR A 118 -28.90 -24.47 -14.99
C THR A 118 -28.10 -23.31 -15.58
N ARG A 119 -28.27 -22.09 -15.04
CA ARG A 119 -27.56 -20.89 -15.49
C ARG A 119 -27.46 -19.84 -14.40
N LEU A 120 -26.26 -19.30 -14.20
CA LEU A 120 -26.00 -18.16 -13.33
C LEU A 120 -24.94 -17.23 -13.95
N PRO A 121 -24.96 -15.93 -13.63
CA PRO A 121 -23.88 -15.00 -13.98
C PRO A 121 -22.50 -15.50 -13.55
N GLU A 122 -21.56 -15.59 -14.48
CA GLU A 122 -20.16 -15.88 -14.17
C GLU A 122 -19.49 -14.64 -13.56
N ILE A 123 -18.73 -14.84 -12.47
CA ILE A 123 -18.02 -13.74 -11.78
C ILE A 123 -17.02 -13.03 -12.68
N ALA A 124 -16.46 -13.74 -13.67
CA ALA A 124 -15.49 -13.17 -14.60
C ALA A 124 -16.12 -12.24 -15.66
N VAL A 125 -17.46 -12.30 -15.84
CA VAL A 125 -18.25 -11.47 -16.76
C VAL A 125 -17.66 -11.39 -18.19
N LYS A 126 -17.13 -12.51 -18.69
CA LYS A 126 -16.44 -12.54 -20.00
C LYS A 126 -17.41 -12.65 -21.19
N LYS A 127 -18.54 -13.33 -20.99
CA LYS A 127 -19.52 -13.66 -22.02
C LYS A 127 -20.85 -12.97 -21.74
N CYS A 128 -21.60 -12.71 -22.81
CA CYS A 128 -22.94 -12.18 -22.76
C CYS A 128 -23.88 -13.11 -21.97
N TYR A 129 -24.72 -12.52 -21.12
CA TYR A 129 -25.75 -13.20 -20.36
C TYR A 129 -27.05 -13.39 -21.15
N SER A 130 -27.10 -13.11 -22.45
CA SER A 130 -28.27 -13.50 -23.25
C SER A 130 -28.24 -15.01 -23.49
N GLU A 131 -29.41 -15.65 -23.58
CA GLU A 131 -29.49 -17.08 -23.87
C GLU A 131 -28.87 -17.39 -25.23
N ASN A 132 -28.16 -18.53 -25.32
CA ASN A 132 -27.49 -18.99 -26.53
C ASN A 132 -26.50 -17.98 -27.15
N CYS A 133 -26.04 -16.98 -26.39
CA CYS A 133 -25.08 -15.99 -26.87
C CYS A 133 -23.67 -16.28 -26.37
N THR A 134 -22.71 -16.27 -27.30
CA THR A 134 -21.27 -16.40 -27.01
C THR A 134 -20.51 -15.06 -27.14
N GLY A 135 -21.24 -13.98 -27.46
CA GLY A 135 -20.67 -12.66 -27.67
C GLY A 135 -19.93 -12.13 -26.45
N LYS A 136 -18.88 -11.35 -26.67
CA LYS A 136 -18.10 -10.72 -25.60
C LYS A 136 -18.95 -9.70 -24.85
N CYS A 137 -18.90 -9.76 -23.52
CA CYS A 137 -19.53 -8.75 -22.68
C CYS A 137 -18.82 -7.39 -22.80
N VAL A 138 -19.59 -6.30 -22.91
CA VAL A 138 -19.07 -4.93 -23.01
C VAL A 138 -19.66 -3.98 -21.98
N GLN A 139 -20.89 -4.24 -21.51
CA GLN A 139 -21.54 -3.49 -20.43
C GLN A 139 -22.25 -4.45 -19.48
N VAL A 140 -22.38 -4.03 -18.22
CA VAL A 140 -23.07 -4.76 -17.15
C VAL A 140 -24.23 -3.97 -16.63
N LEU A 141 -25.21 -4.62 -16.02
CA LEU A 141 -26.31 -3.92 -15.37
C LEU A 141 -25.82 -3.18 -14.12
N ARG A 142 -26.27 -1.93 -13.95
CA ARG A 142 -26.00 -1.11 -12.76
C ARG A 142 -26.54 -1.77 -11.49
N ASN A 143 -27.70 -2.41 -11.57
CA ASN A 143 -28.32 -3.11 -10.45
C ASN A 143 -27.65 -4.47 -10.15
N HIS A 144 -26.89 -5.05 -11.10
CA HIS A 144 -26.26 -6.35 -10.96
C HIS A 144 -25.01 -6.48 -11.85
N ILE A 145 -23.84 -6.10 -11.31
CA ILE A 145 -22.59 -5.94 -12.10
C ILE A 145 -22.03 -7.24 -12.70
N PHE A 146 -22.53 -8.42 -12.29
CA PHE A 146 -22.15 -9.69 -12.93
C PHE A 146 -23.03 -10.07 -14.12
N ILE A 147 -24.18 -9.41 -14.30
CA ILE A 147 -25.05 -9.62 -15.46
C ILE A 147 -24.60 -8.64 -16.52
N GLY A 148 -24.01 -9.15 -17.59
CA GLY A 148 -23.48 -8.32 -18.64
C GLY A 148 -23.82 -8.81 -20.04
N TYR A 149 -23.85 -7.89 -20.99
CA TYR A 149 -24.34 -8.11 -22.33
C TYR A 149 -23.35 -7.64 -23.39
N CYS A 150 -23.46 -8.22 -24.59
CA CYS A 150 -22.75 -7.75 -25.77
C CYS A 150 -23.48 -6.56 -26.41
N LYS A 151 -22.80 -5.80 -27.28
CA LYS A 151 -23.34 -4.59 -27.92
C LYS A 151 -24.68 -4.84 -28.64
N LYS A 152 -24.83 -5.99 -29.30
CA LYS A 152 -26.07 -6.41 -29.98
C LYS A 152 -27.23 -6.51 -29.00
N HIS A 153 -27.09 -7.33 -27.95
CA HIS A 153 -28.16 -7.56 -26.98
C HIS A 153 -28.49 -6.31 -26.15
N ILE A 154 -27.52 -5.44 -25.87
CA ILE A 154 -27.82 -4.14 -25.24
C ILE A 154 -28.76 -3.32 -26.13
N SER A 155 -28.46 -3.25 -27.43
CA SER A 155 -29.28 -2.51 -28.39
C SER A 155 -30.68 -3.11 -28.52
N GLU A 156 -30.81 -4.44 -28.48
CA GLU A 156 -32.09 -5.15 -28.52
C GLU A 156 -32.93 -4.91 -27.25
N LEU A 157 -32.31 -4.99 -26.07
CA LEU A 157 -32.98 -4.72 -24.78
C LEU A 157 -33.49 -3.29 -24.69
N ILE A 158 -32.73 -2.32 -25.23
CA ILE A 158 -33.14 -0.91 -25.28
C ILE A 158 -34.29 -0.71 -26.27
N LYS A 159 -34.20 -1.29 -27.48
CA LYS A 159 -35.28 -1.21 -28.48
C LYS A 159 -36.57 -1.86 -27.99
N ALA A 160 -36.47 -2.93 -27.21
CA ALA A 160 -37.60 -3.62 -26.61
C ALA A 160 -38.19 -2.89 -25.38
N GLY A 161 -37.59 -1.78 -24.93
CA GLY A 161 -38.05 -1.04 -23.75
C GLY A 161 -37.82 -1.75 -22.41
N VAL A 162 -37.05 -2.85 -22.39
CA VAL A 162 -36.75 -3.62 -21.18
C VAL A 162 -35.75 -2.87 -20.29
N HIS A 163 -34.80 -2.17 -20.91
CA HIS A 163 -33.80 -1.35 -20.24
C HIS A 163 -33.58 -0.04 -20.98
N THR A 164 -33.03 0.95 -20.29
CA THR A 164 -32.52 2.20 -20.85
C THR A 164 -30.99 2.19 -20.87
N THR A 165 -30.37 3.16 -21.55
CA THR A 165 -28.91 3.33 -21.51
C THR A 165 -28.36 3.60 -20.11
N LEU A 166 -29.17 4.14 -19.19
CA LEU A 166 -28.77 4.48 -17.82
C LEU A 166 -28.66 3.25 -16.91
N ASP A 167 -29.29 2.14 -17.30
CA ASP A 167 -29.27 0.87 -16.58
C ASP A 167 -27.94 0.12 -16.74
N PHE A 168 -27.05 0.59 -17.62
CA PHE A 168 -25.81 -0.09 -17.95
C PHE A 168 -24.57 0.69 -17.49
N PHE A 169 -23.60 -0.05 -16.97
CA PHE A 169 -22.23 0.39 -16.81
C PHE A 169 -21.33 -0.21 -17.88
N LYS A 170 -20.46 0.61 -18.47
CA LYS A 170 -19.39 0.12 -19.33
C LYS A 170 -18.36 -0.64 -18.52
N ILE A 171 -17.93 -1.81 -18.99
CA ILE A 171 -16.86 -2.56 -18.33
C ILE A 171 -15.55 -1.81 -18.51
N ASN A 172 -14.92 -1.44 -17.38
CA ASN A 172 -13.56 -0.94 -17.42
C ASN A 172 -12.61 -2.09 -17.77
N LYS A 173 -11.80 -1.90 -18.82
CA LYS A 173 -10.92 -2.93 -19.38
C LYS A 173 -9.65 -3.15 -18.55
N ALA A 174 -9.37 -2.31 -17.56
CA ALA A 174 -8.25 -2.53 -16.67
C ALA A 174 -8.44 -3.89 -15.98
N ASN A 175 -7.45 -4.76 -16.16
CA ASN A 175 -7.42 -6.13 -15.64
C ASN A 175 -6.24 -6.37 -14.70
N LYS A 176 -5.38 -5.35 -14.54
CA LYS A 176 -4.24 -5.32 -13.62
C LYS A 176 -4.25 -3.99 -12.89
N THR A 177 -3.82 -3.97 -11.63
CA THR A 177 -3.78 -2.74 -10.84
C THR A 177 -2.94 -1.63 -11.51
N ALA A 178 -1.86 -2.00 -12.19
CA ALA A 178 -1.00 -1.06 -12.90
C ALA A 178 -1.66 -0.39 -14.12
N THR A 179 -2.76 -0.95 -14.65
CA THR A 179 -3.48 -0.42 -15.81
C THR A 179 -4.71 0.41 -15.43
N ILE A 180 -4.94 0.65 -14.14
CA ILE A 180 -5.97 1.59 -13.68
C ILE A 180 -5.61 2.99 -14.20
N ASN A 181 -6.61 3.72 -14.70
CA ASN A 181 -6.43 5.07 -15.20
C ASN A 181 -5.88 6.01 -14.10
N LEU A 182 -4.85 6.78 -14.45
CA LEU A 182 -4.17 7.68 -13.51
C LEU A 182 -5.09 8.76 -12.92
N ASN A 183 -6.08 9.24 -13.67
CA ASN A 183 -7.03 10.24 -13.16
C ASN A 183 -7.88 9.65 -12.03
N HIS A 184 -8.34 8.40 -12.17
CA HIS A 184 -9.09 7.72 -11.11
C HIS A 184 -8.23 7.49 -9.87
N LEU A 185 -6.95 7.13 -10.04
CA LEU A 185 -6.01 6.96 -8.95
C LEU A 185 -5.71 8.29 -8.22
N GLY A 186 -5.38 9.34 -8.97
CA GLY A 186 -5.05 10.65 -8.42
C GLY A 186 -6.24 11.29 -7.71
N THR A 187 -7.44 11.25 -8.32
CA THR A 187 -8.65 11.78 -7.68
C THR A 187 -9.06 10.98 -6.46
N ALA A 188 -8.96 9.65 -6.48
CA ALA A 188 -9.22 8.80 -5.33
C ALA A 188 -8.25 9.09 -4.17
N LEU A 189 -6.95 9.23 -4.48
CA LEU A 189 -5.94 9.60 -3.49
C LEU A 189 -6.30 10.91 -2.80
N PHE A 190 -6.55 11.97 -3.56
CA PHE A 190 -6.84 13.29 -3.00
C PHE A 190 -8.09 13.27 -2.12
N LYS A 191 -9.19 12.67 -2.60
CA LYS A 191 -10.42 12.53 -1.83
C LYS A 191 -10.22 11.75 -0.54
N GLU A 192 -9.47 10.65 -0.58
CA GLU A 192 -9.25 9.81 0.60
C GLU A 192 -8.40 10.53 1.65
N LEU A 193 -7.35 11.24 1.24
CA LEU A 193 -6.50 12.00 2.17
C LEU A 193 -7.23 13.24 2.73
N ASP A 194 -8.08 13.89 1.93
CA ASP A 194 -8.86 15.05 2.37
C ASP A 194 -9.85 14.69 3.50
N LYS A 195 -10.30 13.44 3.61
CA LYS A 195 -11.11 12.95 4.76
C LYS A 195 -10.42 13.14 6.10
N ASN A 196 -9.08 13.14 6.13
CA ASN A 196 -8.25 13.31 7.32
C ASN A 196 -7.24 14.45 7.16
N ARG A 197 -7.64 15.51 6.43
CA ARG A 197 -6.74 16.59 6.00
C ARG A 197 -5.87 17.16 7.13
N THR A 198 -6.44 17.43 8.30
CA THR A 198 -5.71 17.98 9.46
C THR A 198 -4.57 17.06 9.90
N ILE A 199 -4.82 15.74 9.97
CA ILE A 199 -3.81 14.76 10.36
C ILE A 199 -2.73 14.70 9.27
N MET A 200 -3.13 14.64 8.00
CA MET A 200 -2.21 14.56 6.86
C MET A 200 -1.28 15.76 6.79
N LEU A 201 -1.76 16.98 7.06
CA LEU A 201 -0.96 18.21 6.96
C LEU A 201 -0.20 18.57 8.24
N SER A 202 -0.42 17.84 9.34
CA SER A 202 0.28 18.08 10.61
C SER A 202 1.81 17.86 10.57
N PRO A 203 2.37 16.85 9.89
CA PRO A 203 3.82 16.55 9.91
C PRO A 203 4.64 17.59 9.14
N ASP A 204 5.83 17.91 9.61
CA ASP A 204 6.75 18.88 9.00
C ASP A 204 7.67 18.21 7.98
N ASN A 205 8.13 17.01 8.29
CA ASN A 205 8.91 16.19 7.38
C ASN A 205 8.00 15.16 6.71
N ILE A 206 7.89 15.22 5.38
CA ILE A 206 7.09 14.31 4.58
C ILE A 206 8.03 13.44 3.74
N LEU A 207 8.14 12.17 4.10
CA LEU A 207 9.01 11.20 3.46
C LEU A 207 8.17 10.31 2.55
N LEU A 208 8.38 10.43 1.25
CA LEU A 208 7.70 9.65 0.23
C LEU A 208 8.64 8.54 -0.24
N GLU A 209 8.26 7.26 -0.13
CA GLU A 209 9.07 6.19 -0.70
C GLU A 209 9.41 6.48 -2.17
N ASN A 210 10.69 6.35 -2.53
CA ASN A 210 11.13 6.60 -3.89
C ASN A 210 10.87 5.39 -4.81
N GLN A 211 9.88 5.52 -5.69
CA GLN A 211 9.44 4.47 -6.61
C GLN A 211 10.28 4.41 -7.90
N PRO A 212 10.57 3.21 -8.42
CA PRO A 212 11.37 3.03 -9.63
C PRO A 212 10.56 3.34 -10.90
N VAL A 213 10.92 4.43 -11.58
CA VAL A 213 10.22 4.94 -12.77
C VAL A 213 10.06 3.89 -13.87
N LEU A 214 11.14 3.20 -14.23
CA LEU A 214 11.16 2.26 -15.37
C LEU A 214 10.56 0.89 -15.06
N LYS A 215 10.47 0.51 -13.78
CA LYS A 215 9.91 -0.80 -13.38
C LYS A 215 8.43 -0.71 -13.04
N ASN A 216 7.98 0.41 -12.47
CA ASN A 216 6.60 0.60 -12.07
C ASN A 216 6.14 2.07 -12.24
N PRO A 217 5.86 2.51 -13.48
CA PRO A 217 5.52 3.90 -13.77
C PRO A 217 4.22 4.36 -13.10
N THR A 218 3.26 3.46 -12.89
CA THR A 218 1.99 3.78 -12.20
C THR A 218 2.22 4.07 -10.73
N MET A 219 3.04 3.26 -10.04
CA MET A 219 3.40 3.50 -8.65
C MET A 219 4.27 4.77 -8.50
N LYS A 220 5.12 5.08 -9.50
CA LYS A 220 5.80 6.38 -9.58
C LYS A 220 4.82 7.55 -9.71
N SER A 221 3.75 7.37 -10.49
CA SER A 221 2.70 8.40 -10.61
C SER A 221 1.99 8.62 -9.28
N MET A 222 1.71 7.55 -8.51
CA MET A 222 1.17 7.68 -7.15
C MET A 222 2.07 8.49 -6.22
N GLN A 223 3.39 8.26 -6.28
CA GLN A 223 4.35 9.08 -5.55
C GLN A 223 4.24 10.56 -5.95
N MET A 224 4.11 10.86 -7.25
CA MET A 224 3.97 12.24 -7.72
C MET A 224 2.64 12.88 -7.35
N PHE A 225 1.54 12.11 -7.32
CA PHE A 225 0.26 12.59 -6.82
C PHE A 225 0.31 12.91 -5.34
N LEU A 226 0.94 12.04 -4.54
CA LEU A 226 1.11 12.29 -3.11
C LEU A 226 1.99 13.52 -2.85
N TYR A 227 3.09 13.66 -3.60
CA TYR A 227 3.90 14.89 -3.59
C TYR A 227 3.05 16.13 -3.89
N SER A 228 2.29 16.09 -4.99
CA SER A 228 1.42 17.19 -5.41
C SER A 228 0.32 17.51 -4.39
N TYR A 229 -0.24 16.51 -3.72
CA TYR A 229 -1.22 16.69 -2.65
C TYR A 229 -0.67 17.57 -1.54
N TYR A 230 0.55 17.27 -1.04
CA TYR A 230 1.18 18.07 0.01
C TYR A 230 1.50 19.48 -0.46
N LEU A 231 1.94 19.67 -1.72
CA LEU A 231 2.17 21.00 -2.26
C LEU A 231 0.88 21.82 -2.26
N LEU A 232 -0.16 21.32 -2.93
CA LEU A 232 -1.41 22.03 -3.14
C LEU A 232 -2.14 22.31 -1.82
N ARG A 233 -2.28 21.29 -0.98
CA ARG A 233 -3.01 21.42 0.29
C ARG A 233 -2.25 22.22 1.34
N GLY A 234 -0.91 22.23 1.25
CA GLY A 234 -0.05 23.11 2.04
C GLY A 234 -0.24 24.58 1.68
N MET A 235 -0.33 24.89 0.38
CA MET A 235 -0.62 26.25 -0.11
C MET A 235 -2.04 26.71 0.30
N ASP A 236 -3.06 25.88 0.12
CA ASP A 236 -4.44 26.18 0.52
C ASP A 236 -4.54 26.52 2.04
N ALA A 237 -3.80 25.78 2.88
CA ALA A 237 -3.81 26.00 4.33
C ALA A 237 -3.14 27.33 4.73
N LYS A 238 -2.16 27.80 3.94
CA LYS A 238 -1.50 29.10 4.13
C LYS A 238 -2.45 30.25 3.78
N ASP A 239 -3.15 30.14 2.66
CA ASP A 239 -4.07 31.19 2.20
C ASP A 239 -5.25 31.35 3.17
N ALA A 240 -5.76 30.25 3.72
CA ALA A 240 -6.78 30.28 4.78
C ALA A 240 -6.31 31.05 6.04
N ARG A 241 -5.03 30.89 6.45
CA ARG A 241 -4.46 31.60 7.61
C ARG A 241 -4.25 33.10 7.34
N ARG A 242 -3.93 33.46 6.09
CA ARG A 242 -3.78 34.86 5.67
C ARG A 242 -5.13 35.58 5.57
N GLY A 243 -6.18 34.89 5.12
CA GLY A 243 -7.53 35.46 5.01
C GLY A 243 -8.22 35.78 6.34
N THR A 244 -7.77 35.22 7.46
CA THR A 244 -8.33 35.48 8.80
C THR A 244 -7.65 36.64 9.55
N GLY A 245 -6.65 37.29 8.97
CA GLY A 245 -5.97 38.44 9.57
C GLY A 245 -5.72 39.52 8.53
N GLY A 246 -6.68 40.43 8.34
CA GLY A 246 -6.51 41.56 7.43
C GLY A 246 -7.76 42.43 7.34
N ASP A 247 -7.89 43.32 8.32
CA ASP A 247 -8.52 44.62 8.13
C ASP A 247 -7.96 45.27 6.85
N GLY A 248 -8.84 45.92 6.11
CA GLY A 248 -8.59 46.28 4.72
C GLY A 248 -7.51 47.35 4.56
N THR A 249 -6.46 47.05 3.80
CA THR A 249 -5.85 48.03 2.89
C THR A 249 -5.24 47.30 1.70
N GLY A 250 -5.78 47.60 0.52
CA GLY A 250 -5.29 47.06 -0.75
C GLY A 250 -3.93 47.66 -1.11
N GLY A 251 -3.04 46.80 -1.56
CA GLY A 251 -1.77 47.18 -2.17
C GLY A 251 -1.36 46.12 -3.18
N GLY A 252 -1.60 46.39 -4.45
CA GLY A 252 -1.11 45.59 -5.57
C GLY A 252 0.42 45.60 -5.58
N GLY A 253 1.02 44.43 -5.38
CA GLY A 253 2.46 44.22 -5.45
C GLY A 253 2.76 43.01 -6.32
N THR A 254 3.10 43.26 -7.58
CA THR A 254 3.78 42.31 -8.46
C THR A 254 5.20 42.08 -7.93
N GLY A 255 5.40 40.97 -7.21
CA GLY A 255 6.71 40.55 -6.72
C GLY A 255 6.81 39.03 -6.80
N GLY A 256 7.81 38.53 -7.53
CA GLY A 256 8.03 37.11 -7.76
C GLY A 256 7.99 36.30 -6.47
N SER A 257 6.97 35.46 -6.34
CA SER A 257 6.80 34.57 -5.21
C SER A 257 7.80 33.43 -5.34
N ASP A 258 8.86 33.47 -4.53
CA ASP A 258 9.62 32.28 -4.17
C ASP A 258 8.61 31.18 -3.77
N VAL A 259 8.56 30.09 -4.56
CA VAL A 259 7.65 28.96 -4.36
C VAL A 259 8.23 28.07 -3.26
N THR A 260 8.46 28.66 -2.09
CA THR A 260 8.81 27.94 -0.88
C THR A 260 7.53 27.74 -0.08
N ILE A 261 7.06 26.49 -0.05
CA ILE A 261 5.99 26.08 0.85
C ILE A 261 6.52 26.27 2.26
N PRO A 262 5.88 27.11 3.12
CA PRO A 262 6.41 27.34 4.44
C PRO A 262 6.40 26.05 5.25
N ASP A 263 7.52 25.80 5.94
CA ASP A 263 7.69 24.86 7.06
C ASP A 263 7.51 23.36 6.77
N LYS A 264 7.24 22.95 5.52
CA LYS A 264 7.14 21.53 5.14
C LYS A 264 8.33 21.10 4.29
N HIS A 265 9.06 20.10 4.77
CA HIS A 265 10.15 19.45 4.04
C HIS A 265 9.63 18.14 3.40
N ILE A 266 9.32 18.19 2.11
CA ILE A 266 8.87 17.02 1.35
C ILE A 266 10.05 16.40 0.60
N GLN A 267 10.34 15.13 0.87
CA GLN A 267 11.45 14.43 0.26
C GLN A 267 11.03 13.04 -0.27
N CYS A 268 11.44 12.75 -1.50
CA CYS A 268 11.46 11.40 -2.02
C CYS A 268 12.62 10.63 -1.39
N TYR A 269 12.32 9.70 -0.49
CA TYR A 269 13.28 9.04 0.37
C TYR A 269 13.60 7.62 -0.10
N CYS A 270 14.89 7.33 -0.26
CA CYS A 270 15.35 5.98 -0.58
C CYS A 270 15.52 5.16 0.71
N ALA A 271 14.52 4.35 1.04
CA ALA A 271 14.51 3.52 2.23
C ALA A 271 15.29 2.20 2.08
N GLY A 272 16.14 2.06 1.04
CA GLY A 272 16.88 0.82 0.77
C GLY A 272 17.84 0.39 1.88
N LYS A 273 18.18 1.30 2.80
CA LYS A 273 19.01 1.02 3.99
C LYS A 273 18.23 1.07 5.31
N LYS A 274 16.89 1.11 5.29
CA LYS A 274 16.07 1.14 6.51
C LYS A 274 16.37 -0.04 7.46
N LEU A 275 16.76 -1.19 6.92
CA LEU A 275 17.12 -2.38 7.69
C LEU A 275 18.44 -2.22 8.46
N ASP A 276 19.29 -1.24 8.12
CA ASP A 276 20.51 -0.94 8.87
C ASP A 276 20.22 -0.47 10.31
N LEU A 277 18.98 -0.10 10.63
CA LEU A 277 18.55 0.19 12.00
C LEU A 277 18.80 -0.96 12.97
N ILE A 278 18.89 -2.21 12.48
CA ILE A 278 19.28 -3.37 13.29
C ILE A 278 20.61 -3.16 14.01
N LYS A 279 21.51 -2.33 13.48
CA LYS A 279 22.83 -2.04 14.07
C LYS A 279 22.73 -1.37 15.44
N PHE A 280 21.60 -0.73 15.74
CA PHE A 280 21.34 -0.14 17.06
C PHE A 280 20.84 -1.16 18.09
N PHE A 281 20.50 -2.38 17.68
CA PHE A 281 19.97 -3.37 18.61
C PHE A 281 21.11 -4.08 19.35
N PRO A 282 20.86 -4.64 20.54
CA PRO A 282 21.79 -5.56 21.20
C PRO A 282 22.21 -6.71 20.28
N LYS A 283 23.45 -7.20 20.44
CA LYS A 283 24.04 -8.20 19.52
C LYS A 283 23.23 -9.49 19.48
N GLU A 284 22.66 -9.88 20.60
CA GLU A 284 21.81 -11.05 20.78
C GLU A 284 20.57 -10.95 19.88
N GLU A 285 19.93 -9.77 19.85
CA GLU A 285 18.78 -9.50 18.99
C GLU A 285 19.16 -9.44 17.51
N GLN A 286 20.33 -8.90 17.17
CA GLN A 286 20.82 -8.91 15.79
C GLN A 286 20.96 -10.35 15.27
N ILE A 287 21.53 -11.24 16.08
CA ILE A 287 21.71 -12.66 15.75
C ILE A 287 20.35 -13.36 15.61
N ARG A 288 19.46 -13.17 16.61
CA ARG A 288 18.13 -13.79 16.63
C ARG A 288 17.33 -13.45 15.38
N ILE A 289 17.23 -12.17 15.03
CA ILE A 289 16.47 -11.71 13.87
C ILE A 289 17.11 -12.21 12.57
N THR A 290 18.44 -12.15 12.44
CA THR A 290 19.13 -12.64 11.23
C THR A 290 18.90 -14.13 11.01
N ALA A 291 18.92 -14.94 12.08
CA ALA A 291 18.66 -16.38 12.01
C ALA A 291 17.22 -16.72 11.58
N LEU A 292 16.23 -15.91 11.96
CA LEU A 292 14.83 -16.07 11.51
C LEU A 292 14.70 -15.84 9.99
N VAL A 293 15.42 -14.87 9.45
CA VAL A 293 15.33 -14.46 8.05
C VAL A 293 16.08 -15.42 7.10
N GLN A 294 17.19 -16.01 7.53
CA GLN A 294 18.01 -16.94 6.72
C GLN A 294 17.25 -18.18 6.22
N LYS A 295 16.12 -18.53 6.87
CA LYS A 295 15.25 -19.66 6.46
C LYS A 295 14.51 -19.41 5.14
N VAL A 296 14.55 -18.18 4.61
CA VAL A 296 13.81 -17.75 3.41
C VAL A 296 14.75 -17.68 2.20
N LYS A 297 14.34 -18.25 1.06
CA LYS A 297 15.22 -18.39 -0.13
C LYS A 297 15.46 -17.11 -0.93
N SER A 298 14.49 -16.17 -0.96
CA SER A 298 14.61 -14.97 -1.82
C SER A 298 14.97 -13.72 -1.03
N GLY A 299 15.91 -12.91 -1.54
CA GLY A 299 16.34 -11.67 -0.88
C GLY A 299 15.22 -10.65 -0.67
N TYR A 300 14.25 -10.59 -1.59
CA TYR A 300 13.06 -9.73 -1.42
C TYR A 300 12.19 -10.18 -0.24
N GLN A 301 11.89 -11.48 -0.15
CA GLN A 301 11.11 -12.01 0.97
C GLN A 301 11.88 -11.92 2.29
N GLN A 302 13.22 -12.09 2.25
CA GLN A 302 14.09 -11.87 3.40
C GLN A 302 13.98 -10.44 3.92
N ASN A 303 14.11 -9.43 3.04
CA ASN A 303 13.95 -8.02 3.42
C ASN A 303 12.56 -7.75 4.02
N LYS A 304 11.51 -8.33 3.43
CA LYS A 304 10.14 -8.21 3.95
C LYS A 304 10.01 -8.77 5.37
N GLN A 305 10.54 -9.97 5.64
CA GLN A 305 10.50 -10.57 6.98
C GLN A 305 11.39 -9.79 7.97
N MET A 306 12.55 -9.33 7.52
CA MET A 306 13.45 -8.49 8.32
C MET A 306 12.75 -7.21 8.78
N SER A 307 12.08 -6.48 7.88
CA SER A 307 11.30 -5.29 8.25
C SER A 307 10.29 -5.59 9.35
N ILE A 308 9.54 -6.69 9.22
CA ILE A 308 8.52 -7.09 10.19
C ILE A 308 9.15 -7.38 11.56
N HIS A 309 10.21 -8.19 11.61
CA HIS A 309 10.87 -8.56 12.86
C HIS A 309 11.58 -7.38 13.55
N LEU A 310 12.15 -6.44 12.79
CA LEU A 310 12.70 -5.22 13.37
C LEU A 310 11.62 -4.41 14.08
N VAL A 311 10.45 -4.29 13.46
CA VAL A 311 9.31 -3.56 14.03
C VAL A 311 8.74 -4.29 15.25
N GLU A 312 8.59 -5.62 15.20
CA GLU A 312 8.18 -6.42 16.36
C GLU A 312 9.11 -6.19 17.55
N ASN A 313 10.43 -6.13 17.31
CA ASN A 313 11.40 -5.83 18.36
C ASN A 313 11.31 -4.38 18.88
N LEU A 314 11.16 -3.39 17.99
CA LEU A 314 11.00 -1.97 18.37
C LEU A 314 9.74 -1.73 19.21
N LEU A 315 8.69 -2.52 18.98
CA LEU A 315 7.42 -2.42 19.69
C LEU A 315 7.36 -3.28 20.96
N CYS A 316 8.46 -3.94 21.35
CA CYS A 316 8.52 -4.69 22.60
C CYS A 316 8.21 -3.75 23.78
N GLY A 317 7.18 -4.09 24.56
CA GLY A 317 6.68 -3.24 25.66
C GLY A 317 5.63 -2.19 25.25
N ASN A 318 5.44 -1.92 23.96
CA ASN A 318 4.40 -1.02 23.44
C ASN A 318 3.14 -1.81 23.08
N THR A 319 2.28 -2.06 24.06
CA THR A 319 1.09 -2.93 23.91
C THR A 319 0.15 -2.43 22.82
N LYS A 320 -0.15 -1.12 22.80
CA LYS A 320 -1.05 -0.49 21.82
C LYS A 320 -0.62 -0.79 20.38
N TRP A 321 0.60 -0.42 20.01
CA TRP A 321 1.06 -0.55 18.62
C TRP A 321 1.48 -1.98 18.28
N SER A 322 1.95 -2.77 19.24
CA SER A 322 2.22 -4.20 19.04
C SER A 322 0.94 -4.99 18.72
N THR A 323 -0.15 -4.76 19.46
CA THR A 323 -1.45 -5.39 19.17
C THR A 323 -2.02 -4.94 17.83
N PHE A 324 -1.91 -3.64 17.50
CA PHE A 324 -2.33 -3.14 16.18
C PHE A 324 -1.54 -3.82 15.06
N PHE A 325 -0.21 -3.83 15.15
CA PHE A 325 0.67 -4.33 14.10
C PHE A 325 0.53 -5.84 13.90
N SER A 326 0.55 -6.64 14.97
CA SER A 326 0.46 -8.10 14.91
C SER A 326 -0.84 -8.60 14.25
N ASN A 327 -1.96 -7.91 14.48
CA ASN A 327 -3.27 -8.26 13.92
C ASN A 327 -3.47 -7.74 12.48
N HIS A 328 -2.54 -6.96 11.94
CA HIS A 328 -2.67 -6.36 10.63
C HIS A 328 -2.29 -7.32 9.49
N LYS A 329 -3.03 -7.28 8.38
CA LYS A 329 -2.75 -8.13 7.21
C LYS A 329 -1.56 -7.64 6.39
N LYS A 330 -1.29 -6.33 6.42
CA LYS A 330 -0.25 -5.64 5.63
C LYS A 330 0.92 -5.18 6.51
N ARG A 331 1.46 -6.10 7.30
CA ARG A 331 2.57 -5.81 8.23
C ARG A 331 3.83 -5.30 7.52
N ASP A 332 4.09 -5.76 6.31
CA ASP A 332 5.24 -5.30 5.54
C ASP A 332 5.14 -3.84 5.11
N ASP A 333 4.03 -3.43 4.51
CA ASP A 333 3.79 -2.04 4.10
C ASP A 333 3.85 -1.10 5.33
N LEU A 334 3.22 -1.50 6.44
CA LEU A 334 3.25 -0.76 7.72
C LEU A 334 4.67 -0.67 8.28
N ALA A 335 5.44 -1.76 8.28
CA ALA A 335 6.80 -1.77 8.79
C ALA A 335 7.71 -0.87 7.96
N ASP A 336 7.56 -0.89 6.65
CA ASP A 336 8.35 -0.08 5.74
C ASP A 336 8.12 1.42 5.95
N SER A 337 6.87 1.84 6.20
CA SER A 337 6.54 3.23 6.55
C SER A 337 7.18 3.70 7.87
N LEU A 338 7.15 2.86 8.92
CA LEU A 338 7.75 3.17 10.22
C LEU A 338 9.29 3.18 10.17
N LEU A 339 9.90 2.12 9.64
CA LEU A 339 11.36 1.98 9.56
C LEU A 339 11.97 3.04 8.66
N MET A 340 11.30 3.42 7.56
CA MET A 340 11.74 4.54 6.73
C MET A 340 11.81 5.84 7.54
N THR A 341 10.78 6.11 8.34
CA THR A 341 10.70 7.32 9.18
C THR A 341 11.80 7.34 10.24
N LEU A 342 11.95 6.24 10.98
CA LEU A 342 13.01 6.10 11.98
C LEU A 342 14.41 6.17 11.36
N HIS A 343 14.62 5.56 10.19
CA HIS A 343 15.90 5.62 9.49
C HIS A 343 16.23 7.03 9.02
N TYR A 344 15.24 7.84 8.61
CA TYR A 344 15.46 9.26 8.34
C TYR A 344 15.91 10.01 9.60
N LEU A 345 15.20 9.84 10.72
CA LEU A 345 15.49 10.50 11.98
C LEU A 345 16.85 10.11 12.56
N GLU A 346 17.25 8.83 12.42
CA GLU A 346 18.50 8.29 12.96
C GLU A 346 19.65 8.29 11.94
N LYS A 347 19.46 8.83 10.73
CA LYS A 347 20.43 8.72 9.64
C LYS A 347 21.83 9.21 10.05
N ALA A 348 21.90 10.34 10.72
CA ALA A 348 23.17 10.93 11.16
C ALA A 348 23.88 10.03 12.19
N ASN A 349 23.13 9.46 13.12
CA ASN A 349 23.67 8.59 14.16
C ASN A 349 24.10 7.24 13.60
N LEU A 350 23.34 6.70 12.65
CA LEU A 350 23.67 5.46 11.97
C LEU A 350 24.99 5.61 11.18
N VAL A 351 25.20 6.76 10.52
CA VAL A 351 26.49 7.06 9.85
C VAL A 351 27.64 7.12 10.85
N LYS A 352 27.45 7.73 12.02
CA LYS A 352 28.47 7.77 13.09
C LYS A 352 28.79 6.36 13.59
N LEU A 353 27.77 5.56 13.89
CA LEU A 353 27.90 4.18 14.36
C LEU A 353 28.67 3.32 13.34
N VAL A 354 28.31 3.39 12.06
CA VAL A 354 28.99 2.62 11.01
C VAL A 354 30.45 3.03 10.85
N LYS A 355 30.79 4.32 11.00
CA LYS A 355 32.18 4.78 10.99
C LYS A 355 32.97 4.23 12.19
N GLN A 356 32.35 4.22 13.37
CA GLN A 356 32.96 3.68 14.59
C GLN A 356 33.23 2.19 14.44
N LEU A 357 32.23 1.40 14.03
CA LEU A 357 32.39 -0.05 13.80
C LEU A 357 33.51 -0.36 12.81
N LYS A 358 33.66 0.43 11.74
CA LYS A 358 34.76 0.26 10.76
C LYS A 358 36.13 0.51 11.38
N LYS A 359 36.25 1.55 12.23
CA LYS A 359 37.48 1.88 12.94
C LYS A 359 37.87 0.74 13.89
N ASP A 360 36.91 0.19 14.61
CA ASP A 360 37.13 -0.89 15.58
C ASP A 360 37.50 -2.21 14.90
N SER A 361 36.98 -2.47 13.70
CA SER A 361 37.34 -3.64 12.88
C SER A 361 38.67 -3.51 12.11
N GLY A 362 39.43 -2.42 12.25
CA GLY A 362 40.76 -2.26 11.65
C GLY A 362 40.80 -2.09 10.11
N VAL A 363 39.66 -1.98 9.43
CA VAL A 363 39.61 -1.86 7.96
C VAL A 363 39.94 -0.42 7.54
N LYS A 364 41.21 -0.14 7.23
CA LYS A 364 41.64 1.11 6.58
C LYS A 364 41.02 1.20 5.19
N GLY A 365 40.20 2.23 4.95
CA GLY A 365 39.59 2.48 3.65
C GLY A 365 40.64 2.76 2.56
N VAL A 366 40.65 1.91 1.53
CA VAL A 366 41.37 2.20 0.28
C VAL A 366 40.73 3.45 -0.35
N LYS A 367 41.53 4.51 -0.52
CA LYS A 367 41.13 5.71 -1.25
C LYS A 367 40.78 5.34 -2.69
N GLY A 368 39.62 5.80 -3.15
CA GLY A 368 39.03 5.45 -4.44
C GLY A 368 39.94 5.79 -5.62
N VAL A 369 40.16 4.78 -6.47
CA VAL A 369 40.55 4.99 -7.86
C VAL A 369 39.28 5.18 -8.67
N LYS A 370 39.22 6.29 -9.41
CA LYS A 370 38.16 6.58 -10.37
C LYS A 370 38.18 5.54 -11.50
N GLY A 371 36.99 5.02 -11.80
CA GLY A 371 36.67 4.40 -13.09
C GLY A 371 36.88 2.88 -13.13
N VAL A 372 35.77 2.14 -13.18
CA VAL A 372 35.37 1.26 -14.29
C VAL A 372 34.06 0.56 -13.89
N LYS A 373 33.15 0.46 -14.85
CA LYS A 373 31.84 -0.20 -14.76
C LYS A 373 31.98 -1.69 -14.49
N GLY A 374 31.05 -2.25 -13.71
CA GLY A 374 30.61 -3.63 -13.86
C GLY A 374 30.87 -4.57 -12.68
N MET A 375 29.83 -5.33 -12.34
CA MET A 375 29.83 -6.56 -11.53
C MET A 375 30.05 -6.44 -10.02
N ASN A 376 28.91 -6.46 -9.30
CA ASN A 376 28.85 -6.94 -7.92
C ASN A 376 29.02 -8.48 -7.94
N GLN A 377 30.15 -8.96 -7.44
CA GLN A 377 30.29 -10.34 -6.99
C GLN A 377 30.70 -10.31 -5.51
N VAL A 378 30.00 -11.15 -4.76
CA VAL A 378 30.06 -11.34 -3.30
C VAL A 378 31.40 -11.97 -2.93
N SER A 379 32.11 -11.40 -1.96
CA SER A 379 33.25 -12.04 -1.31
C SER A 379 32.74 -12.78 -0.07
N SER A 380 32.71 -14.10 -0.16
CA SER A 380 32.56 -15.05 0.94
C SER A 380 33.94 -15.57 1.31
N GLU A 381 34.42 -15.29 2.51
CA GLU A 381 35.54 -16.01 3.12
C GLU A 381 35.19 -16.30 4.58
N ILE A 382 35.06 -17.59 4.88
CA ILE A 382 35.37 -18.34 6.11
C ILE A 382 34.66 -19.69 5.91
N VAL A 383 35.40 -20.70 5.45
CA VAL A 383 35.49 -22.05 6.05
C VAL A 383 36.72 -22.71 5.41
N SER A 384 37.69 -23.04 6.25
CA SER A 384 38.84 -23.88 5.94
C SER A 384 38.48 -25.36 6.05
N ASP A 385 38.95 -26.13 5.07
CA ASP A 385 39.45 -27.50 5.09
C ASP A 385 38.73 -28.57 5.93
N SER A 386 38.16 -29.56 5.24
CA SER A 386 38.84 -30.85 5.06
C SER A 386 38.14 -31.71 4.00
N GLU A 387 38.94 -32.24 3.07
CA GLU A 387 38.92 -33.60 2.45
C GLU A 387 37.56 -34.30 2.22
N SER A 388 37.27 -35.03 1.15
CA SER A 388 37.89 -35.42 -0.12
C SER A 388 36.87 -36.39 -0.78
N LEU A 389 37.07 -36.73 -2.06
CA LEU A 389 36.54 -37.90 -2.77
C LEU A 389 35.14 -37.83 -3.41
N ASN A 390 35.18 -37.60 -4.73
CA ASN A 390 34.79 -38.54 -5.80
C ASN A 390 33.31 -38.94 -6.03
N LEU A 391 32.87 -38.61 -7.26
CA LEU A 391 32.23 -39.47 -8.29
C LEU A 391 30.90 -38.94 -8.84
N ASP A 392 30.97 -38.59 -10.14
CA ASP A 392 30.07 -38.94 -11.24
C ASP A 392 28.59 -39.24 -10.93
N GLU A 393 27.70 -38.33 -11.34
CA GLU A 393 26.72 -38.49 -12.45
C GLU A 393 25.96 -37.18 -12.72
#